data_AF-A0A353ZNT1-F1
#
_entry.id   AF-A0A353ZNT1-F1
#
_cell.length_a   1.000
_cell.length_b   1.000
_cell.length_c   1.000
_cell.angle_alpha   90.00
_cell.angle_beta   90.00
_cell.angle_gamma   90.00
#
_symmetry.space_group_name_H-M   'P 1'
#
loop_
_entity.id
_entity.type
_entity.pdbx_description
1 polymer ?
#
loop_
_entity_poly.entity_id
_entity_poly.type
_entity_poly.pdbx_seq_one_letter_code
_entity_poly.pdbx_strand_id
1 'polypeptide(L)' 'MTATRNVKGLLGTKLGMTQVWDENNKLIPVTVVQADS' A
#
# COMPACT_ATOMS: atom_id res chain seq x y z
N MET A 1 -24.69 -15.32 -3.94
CA MET A 1 -24.13 -14.93 -5.26
C MET A 1 -22.97 -13.98 -4.99
N THR A 2 -21.74 -14.35 -5.31
CA THR A 2 -20.57 -13.46 -5.17
C THR A 2 -20.34 -12.80 -6.52
N ALA A 3 -20.47 -11.48 -6.60
CA ALA A 3 -20.18 -10.75 -7.83
C ALA A 3 -18.67 -10.71 -8.06
N THR A 4 -18.20 -11.18 -9.22
CA THR A 4 -16.79 -11.10 -9.61
C THR A 4 -16.45 -9.64 -9.93
N ARG A 5 -15.55 -9.02 -9.16
CA ARG A 5 -15.07 -7.65 -9.39
C ARG A 5 -13.72 -7.69 -10.10
N ASN A 6 -13.68 -7.28 -11.37
CA ASN A 6 -12.44 -7.09 -12.10
C ASN A 6 -11.87 -5.69 -11.81
N VAL A 7 -10.65 -5.63 -11.26
CA VAL A 7 -9.90 -4.40 -11.00
C VAL A 7 -8.53 -4.49 -11.66
N LYS A 8 -8.03 -3.35 -12.16
CA LYS A 8 -6.68 -3.26 -12.74
C LYS A 8 -5.64 -3.20 -11.61
N GLY A 9 -4.55 -3.96 -11.75
CA GLY A 9 -3.39 -3.85 -10.87
C GLY A 9 -2.41 -2.75 -11.32
N LEU A 10 -1.47 -2.41 -10.45
CA LEU A 10 -0.38 -1.45 -10.70
C LEU A 10 0.97 -2.15 -10.43
N LEU A 11 1.96 -1.92 -11.30
CA LEU A 11 3.34 -2.36 -11.08
C LEU A 11 4.11 -1.28 -10.30
N GLY A 12 5.10 -1.72 -9.53
CA GLY A 12 5.94 -0.79 -8.80
C GLY A 12 7.17 -1.43 -8.17
N THR A 13 8.13 -0.59 -7.82
CA THR A 13 9.42 -0.98 -7.24
C THR A 13 9.44 -0.74 -5.74
N LYS A 14 9.88 -1.74 -4.96
CA LYS A 14 10.06 -1.59 -3.50
C LYS A 14 11.27 -0.70 -3.22
N LEU A 15 11.06 0.41 -2.52
CA LEU A 15 12.14 1.33 -2.13
C LEU A 15 12.68 1.08 -0.73
N GLY A 16 11.84 0.61 0.20
CA GLY A 16 12.27 0.39 1.57
C GLY A 16 11.12 0.33 2.57
N MET A 17 11.46 0.55 3.84
CA MET A 17 10.52 0.55 4.96
C MET A 17 10.68 1.82 5.79
N THR A 18 9.56 2.37 6.26
CA THR A 18 9.49 3.54 7.14
C THR A 18 8.34 3.36 8.14
N GLN A 19 8.00 4.40 8.91
CA GLN A 19 6.93 4.38 9.90
C GLN A 19 6.08 5.65 9.81
N VAL A 20 4.79 5.55 10.09
CA VAL A 20 3.83 6.66 10.15
C VAL A 20 3.00 6.59 11.43
N TRP A 21 2.45 7.73 11.87
CA TRP A 21 1.47 7.78 12.96
C TRP A 21 0.06 7.69 12.40
N ASP A 22 -0.82 6.94 13.06
CA ASP A 22 -2.27 6.93 12.77
C ASP A 22 -3.05 7.88 13.70
N GLU A 23 -4.35 7.98 13.46
CA GLU A 23 -5.29 8.82 14.23
C GLU A 23 -5.45 8.39 15.71
N ASN A 24 -5.06 7.16 16.04
CA ASN A 24 -5.14 6.60 17.38
C ASN A 24 -3.80 6.69 18.12
N ASN A 25 -2.88 7.54 17.64
CA ASN A 25 -1.53 7.69 18.17
C ASN A 25 -0.74 6.37 18.19
N LYS A 26 -0.92 5.51 17.18
CA LYS A 26 -0.09 4.31 17.00
C LYS A 26 0.96 4.53 15.92
N LEU A 27 2.14 3.94 16.14
CA LEU A 27 3.24 3.95 15.19
C LEU A 27 3.16 2.70 14.30
N ILE A 28 2.94 2.89 13.00
CA ILE A 28 2.69 1.81 12.04
C ILE A 28 3.86 1.69 11.06
N PRO A 29 4.51 0.52 10.95
CA PRO A 29 5.52 0.29 9.94
C PRO A 29 4.89 0.11 8.56
N VAL A 30 5.47 0.74 7.54
CA VAL A 30 4.98 0.72 6.16
C VAL A 30 6.11 0.39 5.18
N THR A 31 5.75 -0.25 4.06
CA THR A 31 6.66 -0.44 2.91
C THR A 31 6.39 0.64 1.89
N VAL A 32 7.45 1.32 1.43
CA VAL A 32 7.34 2.31 0.36
C VAL A 32 7.50 1.61 -0.99
N VAL A 33 6.52 1.79 -1.86
CA VAL A 33 6.52 1.29 -3.24
C VAL A 33 6.40 2.48 -4.19
N GLN A 34 7.36 2.63 -5.11
CA GLN A 34 7.25 3.58 -6.21
C GLN A 34 6.36 2.96 -7.29
N ALA A 35 5.28 3.65 -7.66
CA ALA A 35 4.45 3.25 -8.79
C ALA A 35 5.18 3.52 -10.11
N ASP A 36 5.20 2.53 -10.98
CA ASP A 36 5.69 2.70 -12.35
C ASP A 36 4.59 3.42 -13.18
N SER A 37 5.00 4.36 -14.05
CA SER A 37 4.10 5.21 -14.85
C SER A 37 3.45 4.47 -16.02
#